data_AF-A0A194QN17-F1
#
_entry.id   AF-A0A194QN17-F1
#
_cell.length_a   1.000
_cell.length_b   1.000
_cell.length_c   1.000
_cell.angle_alpha   90.00
_cell.angle_beta   90.00
_cell.angle_gamma   90.00
#
_symmetry.space_group_name_H-M   'P 1'
#
loop_
_entity.id
_entity.type
_entity.pdbx_description
1 polymer ?
#
loop_
_entity_poly.entity_id
_entity_poly.type
_entity_poly.pdbx_seq_one_letter_code
_entity_poly.pdbx_strand_id
1 'polypeptide(L)'
;MEGAVGHLNDHDYIHMSRPSGIWAPQSITHIVLQILQKLRPRNTVTFQFNLMLKFIAHISQNETNWLAVVSSMMENMPIDSYTITAIVIIMRAIPSPNVTTVNMLLHERHHLSAHRAVAPYLCIRRENNICVVLNCLVEKLINSRNHNDLELQMRALLALEKFAVTKENKAKILEKLAQVNKNHLTNLEMFLADTANEYSVRREIGYCARWALDNIFPKPGRQLSYDTVDITTINGMLKNDSGNIYLKYSPDLMEIRNDTILSQTLHGTCEVEEGAWFYEITLVTKDSMTIGWGCTGADTENKVGYEEFSIGYEGKNMLLWYYRAPHEMGLGRWRKGDVLGCLLDINNKMINFFLNGRHSMIIYPDFFSPTRPPKKFFPAITMPPFQQCIVNLGQKPFRSAPEGVHFSALSSVGQLTPQLRMIYGMPRSAMQERQASFNASEDACDICCDRAVDVTLHPCGHRTLCHECSMKLKTCPVCRAPIAQRR
;
A
#
# COMPACT_ATOMS: atom_id res chain seq x y z
N MET A 1 49.53 2.42 41.13
CA MET A 1 49.39 2.06 39.70
C MET A 1 48.65 3.19 38.99
N GLU A 2 49.31 4.35 38.92
CA GLU A 2 48.82 5.61 38.34
C GLU A 2 49.12 5.69 36.83
N GLY A 3 48.80 4.63 36.08
CA GLY A 3 49.28 4.48 34.70
C GLY A 3 48.26 4.02 33.66
N ALA A 4 46.95 4.09 33.94
CA ALA A 4 45.93 3.54 33.04
C ALA A 4 44.76 4.50 32.69
N VAL A 5 44.87 5.78 33.07
CA VAL A 5 43.78 6.77 32.88
C VAL A 5 44.19 7.95 31.97
N GLY A 6 45.39 7.90 31.36
CA GLY A 6 45.99 9.04 30.65
C GLY A 6 45.96 9.05 29.11
N HIS A 7 45.51 7.99 28.44
CA HIS A 7 45.65 7.87 26.97
C HIS A 7 44.40 8.14 26.13
N LEU A 8 43.40 8.85 26.67
CA LEU A 8 42.20 9.24 25.91
C LEU A 8 42.02 10.76 25.82
N ASN A 9 43.14 11.50 25.81
CA ASN A 9 43.20 12.82 25.17
C ASN A 9 43.59 12.63 23.69
N ASP A 10 42.79 11.87 22.93
CA ASP A 10 43.05 11.44 21.54
C ASP A 10 42.89 12.57 20.50
N HIS A 11 43.49 13.73 20.75
CA HIS A 11 43.72 14.71 19.69
C HIS A 11 44.79 14.21 18.71
N ASP A 12 45.79 13.46 19.17
CA ASP A 12 46.90 13.01 18.31
C ASP A 12 46.51 11.81 17.41
N TYR A 13 45.66 10.89 17.89
CA TYR A 13 45.27 9.71 17.12
C TYR A 13 44.42 10.08 15.90
N ILE A 14 43.59 11.13 16.00
CA ILE A 14 42.72 11.64 14.92
C ILE A 14 43.52 12.33 13.81
N HIS A 15 44.74 12.81 14.11
CA HIS A 15 45.61 13.57 13.18
C HIS A 15 46.77 12.77 12.59
N MET A 16 46.93 11.48 12.92
CA MET A 16 47.97 10.65 12.30
C MET A 16 47.67 10.41 10.81
N SER A 17 48.38 11.11 9.93
CA SER A 17 48.36 10.86 8.48
C SER A 17 48.99 9.48 8.21
N ARG A 18 48.16 8.52 7.77
CA ARG A 18 48.65 7.21 7.32
C ARG A 18 49.01 7.29 5.83
N PRO A 19 50.17 6.75 5.39
CA PRO A 19 50.61 6.83 3.99
C PRO A 19 49.59 6.30 2.97
N SER A 20 48.79 5.30 3.35
CA SER A 20 47.73 4.71 2.50
C SER A 20 46.34 5.30 2.72
N GLY A 21 46.15 6.12 3.75
CA GLY A 21 44.83 6.58 4.19
C GLY A 21 43.88 5.48 4.71
N ILE A 22 44.32 4.22 4.77
CA ILE A 22 43.49 3.07 5.21
C ILE A 22 43.67 2.81 6.70
N TRP A 23 42.54 2.66 7.39
CA TRP A 23 42.48 2.44 8.84
C TRP A 23 42.26 0.97 9.17
N ALA A 24 42.83 0.53 10.29
CA ALA A 24 42.61 -0.82 10.79
C ALA A 24 41.13 -0.97 11.21
N PRO A 25 40.41 -2.04 10.80
CA PRO A 25 38.99 -2.23 11.13
C PRO A 25 38.69 -2.22 12.63
N GLN A 26 39.62 -2.67 13.46
CA GLN A 26 39.49 -2.66 14.92
C GLN A 26 39.49 -1.24 15.47
N SER A 27 40.34 -0.35 14.95
CA SER A 27 40.37 1.07 15.33
C SER A 27 39.06 1.77 14.94
N ILE A 28 38.56 1.51 13.73
CA ILE A 28 37.26 2.04 13.28
C ILE A 28 36.13 1.54 14.20
N THR A 29 36.13 0.25 14.53
CA THR A 29 35.14 -0.33 15.42
C THR A 29 35.16 0.31 16.81
N HIS A 30 36.35 0.58 17.35
CA HIS A 30 36.48 1.26 18.63
C HIS A 30 35.80 2.63 18.59
N ILE A 31 36.02 3.42 17.53
CA ILE A 31 35.44 4.76 17.37
C ILE A 31 33.92 4.69 17.19
N VAL A 32 33.39 3.76 16.38
CA VAL A 32 31.94 3.54 16.21
C VAL A 32 31.28 3.23 17.56
N LEU A 33 31.90 2.39 18.38
CA LEU A 33 31.39 2.07 19.72
C LEU A 33 31.52 3.24 20.71
N GLN A 34 32.57 4.06 20.61
CA GLN A 34 32.69 5.28 21.42
C GLN A 34 31.60 6.31 21.06
N ILE A 35 31.23 6.44 19.78
CA ILE A 35 30.11 7.29 19.34
C ILE A 35 28.81 6.83 20.01
N LEU A 36 28.53 5.52 20.02
CA LEU A 36 27.38 4.95 20.75
C LEU A 36 27.42 5.29 22.24
N GLN A 37 28.57 5.11 22.89
CA GLN A 37 28.71 5.41 24.32
C GLN A 37 28.42 6.89 24.62
N LYS A 38 28.89 7.82 23.77
CA LYS A 38 28.71 9.27 23.96
C LYS A 38 27.27 9.74 23.70
N LEU A 39 26.44 8.96 23.01
CA LEU A 39 25.00 9.24 22.87
C LEU A 39 24.18 9.00 24.15
N ARG A 40 24.76 8.32 25.15
CA ARG A 40 24.06 8.04 26.40
C ARG A 40 23.91 9.31 27.25
N PRO A 41 22.76 9.53 27.90
CA PRO A 41 22.41 10.78 28.59
C PRO A 41 23.33 11.17 29.78
N ARG A 42 24.22 10.26 30.23
CA ARG A 42 25.20 10.54 31.28
C ARG A 42 26.51 11.17 30.77
N ASN A 43 26.68 11.34 29.46
CA ASN A 43 27.89 11.90 28.85
C ASN A 43 27.67 13.34 28.39
N THR A 44 28.36 14.30 29.03
CA THR A 44 28.14 15.75 28.87
C THR A 44 29.05 16.44 27.84
N VAL A 45 29.88 15.69 27.09
CA VAL A 45 30.90 16.28 26.21
C VAL A 45 30.48 16.23 24.73
N THR A 46 29.56 17.12 24.33
CA THR A 46 29.02 17.22 22.96
C THR A 46 30.09 17.51 21.90
N PHE A 47 31.17 18.24 22.27
CA PHE A 47 32.26 18.59 21.36
C PHE A 47 33.00 17.36 20.82
N GLN A 48 33.31 16.38 21.68
CA GLN A 48 34.01 15.14 21.30
C GLN A 48 33.16 14.28 20.36
N PHE A 49 31.85 14.23 20.57
CA PHE A 49 30.92 13.49 19.70
C PHE A 49 30.95 14.02 18.26
N ASN A 50 30.85 15.34 18.08
CA ASN A 50 30.90 15.97 16.76
C ASN A 50 32.26 15.77 16.06
N LEU A 51 33.36 15.78 16.82
CA LEU A 51 34.70 15.52 16.27
C LEU A 51 34.81 14.08 15.75
N MET A 52 34.35 13.09 16.52
CA MET A 52 34.34 11.69 16.09
C MET A 52 33.48 11.46 14.83
N LEU A 53 32.32 12.12 14.73
CA LEU A 53 31.49 12.03 13.52
C LEU A 53 32.16 12.66 12.30
N LYS A 54 32.75 13.85 12.45
CA LYS A 54 33.52 14.50 11.37
C LYS A 54 34.69 13.64 10.93
N PHE A 55 35.38 13.02 11.88
CA PHE A 55 36.47 12.10 11.60
C PHE A 55 35.99 10.87 10.83
N ILE A 56 34.93 10.18 11.29
CA ILE A 56 34.34 9.04 10.57
C ILE A 56 33.91 9.44 9.16
N ALA A 57 33.27 10.61 9.00
CA ALA A 57 32.88 11.12 7.69
C ALA A 57 34.08 11.36 6.78
N HIS A 58 35.16 11.93 7.31
CA HIS A 58 36.39 12.21 6.56
C HIS A 58 37.09 10.93 6.10
N ILE A 59 37.34 9.97 7.00
CA ILE A 59 38.03 8.72 6.62
C ILE A 59 37.19 7.88 5.65
N SER A 60 35.85 8.01 5.71
CA SER A 60 34.91 7.31 4.84
C SER A 60 34.84 7.88 3.42
N GLN A 61 35.60 8.92 3.09
CA GLN A 61 35.85 9.30 1.69
C GLN A 61 36.65 8.23 0.94
N ASN A 62 37.40 7.39 1.66
CA ASN A 62 38.05 6.20 1.12
C ASN A 62 37.10 5.00 1.20
N GLU A 63 36.94 4.26 0.10
CA GLU A 63 35.98 3.15 -0.01
C GLU A 63 36.28 1.99 0.97
N THR A 64 37.55 1.66 1.19
CA THR A 64 37.97 0.59 2.12
C THR A 64 37.59 0.94 3.55
N ASN A 65 37.80 2.18 3.96
CA ASN A 65 37.39 2.66 5.28
C ASN A 65 35.87 2.74 5.40
N TRP A 66 35.18 3.19 4.34
CA TRP A 66 33.72 3.22 4.29
C TRP A 66 33.13 1.82 4.53
N LEU A 67 33.65 0.80 3.83
CA LEU A 67 33.26 -0.60 4.02
C LEU A 67 33.51 -1.06 5.45
N ALA A 68 34.64 -0.70 6.04
CA ALA A 68 34.97 -1.06 7.42
C ALA A 68 34.06 -0.38 8.45
N VAL A 69 33.69 0.89 8.25
CA VAL A 69 32.72 1.61 9.11
C VAL A 69 31.36 0.92 9.08
N VAL A 70 30.86 0.62 7.87
CA VAL A 70 29.53 0.03 7.69
C VAL A 70 29.49 -1.42 8.19
N SER A 71 30.53 -2.21 7.90
CA SER A 71 30.64 -3.59 8.40
C SER A 71 30.71 -3.61 9.93
N SER A 72 31.43 -2.67 10.55
CA SER A 72 31.49 -2.54 12.00
C SER A 72 30.11 -2.29 12.62
N MET A 73 29.30 -1.42 12.01
CA MET A 73 27.93 -1.19 12.45
C MET A 73 27.06 -2.45 12.33
N MET A 74 27.19 -3.20 11.24
CA MET A 74 26.44 -4.43 11.04
C MET A 74 26.83 -5.55 12.03
N GLU A 75 28.13 -5.69 12.35
CA GLU A 75 28.65 -6.86 13.09
C GLU A 75 28.79 -6.65 14.60
N ASN A 76 29.19 -5.43 15.00
CA ASN A 76 29.74 -5.17 16.33
C ASN A 76 28.84 -4.31 17.23
N MET A 77 27.83 -3.64 16.66
CA MET A 77 26.92 -2.82 17.46
C MET A 77 26.05 -3.69 18.38
N PRO A 78 26.00 -3.40 19.70
CA PRO A 78 25.26 -4.19 20.68
C PRO A 78 23.74 -3.96 20.56
N ILE A 79 22.95 -4.84 21.18
CA ILE A 79 21.51 -4.59 21.39
C ILE A 79 21.40 -3.57 22.54
N ASP A 80 21.22 -2.29 22.20
CA ASP A 80 21.15 -1.16 23.12
C ASP A 80 20.12 -0.16 22.58
N SER A 81 19.46 0.61 23.47
CA SER A 81 18.40 1.54 23.11
C SER A 81 18.86 2.69 22.21
N TYR A 82 20.16 2.99 22.18
CA TYR A 82 20.76 4.02 21.33
C TYR A 82 21.42 3.46 20.07
N THR A 83 21.45 2.13 19.88
CA THR A 83 22.13 1.50 18.73
C THR A 83 21.56 1.96 17.39
N ILE A 84 20.24 1.93 17.24
CA ILE A 84 19.57 2.36 16.00
C ILE A 84 19.91 3.83 15.72
N THR A 85 19.82 4.69 16.75
CA THR A 85 20.15 6.12 16.66
C THR A 85 21.60 6.35 16.23
N ALA A 86 22.55 5.61 16.81
CA ALA A 86 23.96 5.69 16.46
C ALA A 86 24.22 5.28 15.01
N ILE A 87 23.65 4.15 14.56
CA ILE A 87 23.76 3.69 13.17
C ILE A 87 23.21 4.76 12.21
N VAL A 88 22.02 5.28 12.47
CA VAL A 88 21.38 6.30 11.63
C VAL A 88 22.22 7.58 11.55
N ILE A 89 22.75 8.07 12.68
CA ILE A 89 23.58 9.28 12.70
C ILE A 89 24.88 9.07 11.91
N ILE A 90 25.58 7.95 12.11
CA ILE A 90 26.82 7.64 11.41
C ILE A 90 26.56 7.48 9.90
N MET A 91 25.51 6.72 9.53
CA MET A 91 25.13 6.51 8.13
C MET A 91 24.77 7.82 7.42
N ARG A 92 24.19 8.79 8.12
CA ARG A 92 23.92 10.14 7.59
C ARG A 92 25.18 10.99 7.45
N ALA A 93 26.18 10.80 8.32
CA ALA A 93 27.39 11.61 8.34
C ALA A 93 28.43 11.22 7.26
N ILE A 94 28.57 9.93 6.95
CA ILE A 94 29.53 9.44 5.94
C ILE A 94 29.10 9.86 4.51
N PRO A 95 29.94 9.77 3.46
CA PRO A 95 29.49 10.01 2.08
C PRO A 95 28.61 8.88 1.53
N SER A 96 27.93 9.13 0.41
CA SER A 96 27.16 8.10 -0.30
C SER A 96 28.12 7.14 -1.03
N PRO A 97 27.89 5.81 -0.95
CA PRO A 97 28.73 4.84 -1.65
C PRO A 97 28.42 4.83 -3.16
N ASN A 98 29.34 4.29 -3.95
CA ASN A 98 29.06 3.93 -5.34
C ASN A 98 28.49 2.51 -5.44
N VAL A 99 28.02 2.14 -6.64
CA VAL A 99 27.41 0.84 -6.91
C VAL A 99 28.37 -0.33 -6.62
N THR A 100 29.66 -0.18 -6.93
CA THR A 100 30.68 -1.19 -6.68
C THR A 100 30.85 -1.45 -5.18
N THR A 101 30.98 -0.39 -4.38
CA THR A 101 31.10 -0.49 -2.92
C THR A 101 29.86 -1.15 -2.29
N VAL A 102 28.66 -0.85 -2.79
CA VAL A 102 27.42 -1.51 -2.34
C VAL A 102 27.45 -3.01 -2.68
N ASN A 103 27.82 -3.37 -3.91
CA ASN A 103 27.91 -4.78 -4.30
C ASN A 103 28.93 -5.56 -3.46
N MET A 104 30.10 -4.98 -3.18
CA MET A 104 31.09 -5.59 -2.29
C MET A 104 30.54 -5.78 -0.87
N LEU A 105 29.83 -4.80 -0.33
CA LEU A 105 29.21 -4.89 1.00
C LEU A 105 28.17 -6.03 1.06
N LEU A 106 27.25 -6.08 0.08
CA LEU A 106 26.13 -7.01 0.11
C LEU A 106 26.55 -8.43 -0.23
N HIS A 107 27.35 -8.61 -1.29
CA HIS A 107 27.68 -9.93 -1.83
C HIS A 107 28.97 -10.51 -1.29
N GLU A 108 30.03 -9.71 -1.15
CA GLU A 108 31.35 -10.22 -0.75
C GLU A 108 31.53 -10.23 0.77
N ARG A 109 31.08 -9.19 1.48
CA ARG A 109 31.27 -9.08 2.94
C ARG A 109 30.18 -9.79 3.73
N HIS A 110 28.92 -9.60 3.33
CA HIS A 110 27.78 -10.11 4.07
C HIS A 110 27.01 -11.21 3.34
N HIS A 111 27.38 -11.61 2.13
CA HIS A 111 26.76 -12.74 1.40
C HIS A 111 25.21 -12.74 1.49
N LEU A 112 24.60 -11.55 1.39
CA LEU A 112 23.16 -11.39 1.50
C LEU A 112 22.50 -12.06 0.30
N SER A 113 21.60 -12.99 0.58
CA SER A 113 20.98 -13.84 -0.43
C SER A 113 19.66 -14.42 0.08
N ALA A 114 18.81 -14.88 -0.82
CA ALA A 114 17.59 -15.60 -0.47
C ALA A 114 17.89 -16.86 0.37
N HIS A 115 19.02 -17.52 0.11
CA HIS A 115 19.48 -18.68 0.89
C HIS A 115 19.83 -18.29 2.33
N ARG A 116 20.50 -17.15 2.55
CA ARG A 116 20.80 -16.65 3.90
C ARG A 116 19.52 -16.33 4.69
N ALA A 117 18.49 -15.80 4.04
CA ALA A 117 17.25 -15.39 4.69
C ALA A 117 16.49 -16.55 5.37
N VAL A 118 16.71 -17.79 4.91
CA VAL A 118 16.11 -19.01 5.46
C VAL A 118 17.09 -19.84 6.30
N ALA A 119 18.28 -19.31 6.61
CA ALA A 119 19.29 -20.03 7.35
C ALA A 119 18.80 -20.33 8.80
N PRO A 120 18.97 -21.58 9.29
CA PRO A 120 18.38 -22.02 10.56
C PRO A 120 18.99 -21.34 11.80
N TYR A 121 20.20 -20.78 11.67
CA TYR A 121 20.90 -20.13 12.77
C TYR A 121 21.51 -18.80 12.28
N LEU A 122 20.86 -17.69 12.66
CA LEU A 122 21.35 -16.34 12.40
C LEU A 122 21.53 -15.58 13.71
N CYS A 123 22.55 -14.72 13.74
CA CYS A 123 22.76 -13.82 14.86
C CYS A 123 21.73 -12.68 14.79
N ILE A 124 20.68 -12.74 15.61
CA ILE A 124 19.58 -11.75 15.64
C ILE A 124 20.11 -10.32 15.72
N ARG A 125 21.13 -10.07 16.55
CA ARG A 125 21.79 -8.76 16.66
C ARG A 125 22.32 -8.27 15.31
N ARG A 126 23.06 -9.13 14.61
CA ARG A 126 23.68 -8.82 13.31
C ARG A 126 22.60 -8.55 12.26
N GLU A 127 21.56 -9.39 12.19
CA GLU A 127 20.48 -9.22 11.22
C GLU A 127 19.68 -7.93 11.47
N ASN A 128 19.43 -7.59 12.73
CA ASN A 128 18.79 -6.31 13.08
C ASN A 128 19.63 -5.11 12.62
N ASN A 129 20.95 -5.13 12.88
CA ASN A 129 21.84 -4.06 12.44
C ASN A 129 21.93 -3.98 10.90
N ILE A 130 21.98 -5.13 10.21
CA ILE A 130 21.93 -5.20 8.74
C ILE A 130 20.67 -4.51 8.22
N CYS A 131 19.49 -4.82 8.77
CA CYS A 131 18.23 -4.20 8.35
C CYS A 131 18.24 -2.68 8.51
N VAL A 132 18.75 -2.18 9.64
CA VAL A 132 18.84 -0.72 9.90
C VAL A 132 19.78 -0.04 8.90
N VAL A 133 20.95 -0.63 8.65
CA VAL A 133 21.93 -0.09 7.70
C VAL A 133 21.40 -0.12 6.26
N LEU A 134 20.74 -1.21 5.84
CA LEU A 134 20.12 -1.30 4.52
C LEU A 134 19.03 -0.24 4.36
N ASN A 135 18.20 -0.03 5.39
CA ASN A 135 17.21 1.05 5.36
C ASN A 135 17.87 2.43 5.22
N CYS A 136 18.95 2.69 5.95
CA CYS A 136 19.72 3.94 5.82
C CYS A 136 20.35 4.11 4.44
N LEU A 137 20.86 3.03 3.83
CA LEU A 137 21.41 3.04 2.47
C LEU A 137 20.35 3.36 1.42
N VAL A 138 19.17 2.76 1.56
CA VAL A 138 18.02 3.05 0.72
C VAL A 138 17.64 4.53 0.83
N GLU A 139 17.46 5.06 2.05
CA GLU A 139 17.20 6.50 2.27
C GLU A 139 18.28 7.39 1.65
N LYS A 140 19.55 6.99 1.72
CA LYS A 140 20.68 7.80 1.28
C LYS A 140 20.89 7.79 -0.23
N LEU A 141 20.70 6.64 -0.89
CA LEU A 141 20.84 6.49 -2.34
C LEU A 141 19.63 7.09 -3.07
N ILE A 142 18.43 6.96 -2.49
CA ILE A 142 17.21 7.59 -2.98
C ILE A 142 17.32 9.12 -3.02
N ASN A 143 18.07 9.74 -2.11
CA ASN A 143 18.23 11.19 -2.02
C ASN A 143 19.39 11.76 -2.87
N SER A 144 20.02 10.96 -3.74
CA SER A 144 21.02 11.47 -4.70
C SER A 144 20.31 12.20 -5.85
N ARG A 145 20.70 13.47 -6.09
CA ARG A 145 19.94 14.53 -6.78
C ARG A 145 19.52 14.30 -8.25
N ASN A 146 19.64 13.11 -8.83
CA ASN A 146 19.41 12.85 -10.26
C ASN A 146 18.41 11.74 -10.60
N HIS A 147 17.65 11.20 -9.64
CA HIS A 147 16.58 10.25 -9.98
C HIS A 147 15.20 10.85 -9.74
N ASN A 148 14.65 11.45 -10.79
CA ASN A 148 13.21 11.69 -10.94
C ASN A 148 12.49 10.39 -11.33
N ASP A 149 12.69 9.32 -10.56
CA ASP A 149 12.06 8.04 -10.82
C ASP A 149 10.56 8.13 -10.45
N LEU A 150 9.69 7.86 -11.42
CA LEU A 150 8.24 7.84 -11.22
C LEU A 150 7.84 6.84 -10.12
N GLU A 151 8.58 5.74 -10.00
CA GLU A 151 8.36 4.75 -8.94
C GLU A 151 8.68 5.33 -7.56
N LEU A 152 9.73 6.17 -7.46
CA LEU A 152 10.06 6.87 -6.22
C LEU A 152 9.01 7.93 -5.88
N GLN A 153 8.54 8.71 -6.86
CA GLN A 153 7.46 9.67 -6.64
C GLN A 153 6.20 8.97 -6.13
N MET A 154 5.87 7.81 -6.69
CA MET A 154 4.74 7.00 -6.23
C MET A 154 4.92 6.56 -4.78
N ARG A 155 6.09 6.02 -4.42
CA ARG A 155 6.40 5.61 -3.03
C ARG A 155 6.39 6.79 -2.06
N ALA A 156 6.90 7.94 -2.47
CA ALA A 156 6.91 9.16 -1.67
C ALA A 156 5.48 9.67 -1.42
N LEU A 157 4.62 9.64 -2.43
CA LEU A 157 3.20 9.99 -2.30
C LEU A 157 2.49 9.04 -1.32
N LEU A 158 2.67 7.73 -1.48
CA LEU A 158 2.10 6.73 -0.57
C LEU A 158 2.62 6.93 0.87
N ALA A 159 3.91 7.17 1.05
CA ALA A 159 4.49 7.45 2.36
C ALA A 159 3.88 8.71 3.00
N LEU A 160 3.70 9.78 2.22
CA LEU A 160 3.07 11.02 2.66
C LEU A 160 1.64 10.78 3.17
N GLU A 161 0.85 9.98 2.45
CA GLU A 161 -0.49 9.57 2.85
C GLU A 161 -0.49 8.77 4.17
N LYS A 162 0.44 7.82 4.31
CA LYS A 162 0.56 7.02 5.55
C LYS A 162 1.04 7.87 6.74
N PHE A 163 1.90 8.86 6.53
CA PHE A 163 2.30 9.77 7.60
C PHE A 163 1.17 10.71 8.03
N ALA A 164 0.28 11.09 7.10
CA ALA A 164 -0.88 11.94 7.38
C ALA A 164 -2.04 11.22 8.09
N VAL A 165 -1.83 10.00 8.58
CA VAL A 165 -2.81 9.22 9.33
C VAL A 165 -3.19 9.88 10.66
N THR A 166 -2.22 10.50 11.35
CA THR A 166 -2.48 11.21 12.61
C THR A 166 -2.79 12.68 12.34
N LYS A 167 -3.60 13.29 13.20
CA LYS A 167 -4.03 14.70 13.05
C LYS A 167 -2.83 15.64 13.12
N GLU A 168 -1.88 15.38 14.01
CA GLU A 168 -0.70 16.19 14.25
C GLU A 168 0.26 16.15 13.05
N ASN A 169 0.50 14.95 12.50
CA ASN A 169 1.35 14.79 11.33
C ASN A 169 0.69 15.41 10.09
N LYS A 170 -0.61 15.17 9.90
CA LYS A 170 -1.37 15.78 8.81
C LYS A 170 -1.29 17.31 8.86
N ALA A 171 -1.45 17.92 10.03
CA ALA A 171 -1.33 19.37 10.19
C ALA A 171 0.07 19.89 9.81
N LYS A 172 1.13 19.24 10.29
CA LYS A 172 2.53 19.59 9.94
C LYS A 172 2.81 19.44 8.45
N ILE A 173 2.31 18.36 7.85
CA ILE A 173 2.46 18.11 6.41
C ILE A 173 1.73 19.19 5.62
N LEU A 174 0.49 19.52 5.98
CA LEU A 174 -0.29 20.57 5.32
C LEU A 174 0.37 21.94 5.44
N GLU A 175 0.86 22.30 6.62
CA GLU A 175 1.61 23.54 6.84
C GLU A 175 2.86 23.58 5.94
N LYS A 176 3.62 22.47 5.90
CA LYS A 176 4.83 22.41 5.07
C LYS A 176 4.50 22.44 3.58
N LEU A 177 3.46 21.74 3.15
CA LEU A 177 2.97 21.77 1.78
C LEU A 177 2.51 23.18 1.40
N ALA A 178 1.85 23.91 2.31
CA ALA A 178 1.45 25.29 2.08
C ALA A 178 2.67 26.22 1.93
N GLN A 179 3.72 26.03 2.73
CA GLN A 179 4.97 26.79 2.64
C GLN A 179 5.79 26.46 1.38
N VAL A 180 5.75 25.21 0.91
CA VAL A 180 6.50 24.74 -0.26
C VAL A 180 5.71 24.96 -1.56
N ASN A 181 4.38 25.12 -1.51
CA ASN A 181 3.54 25.14 -2.70
C ASN A 181 3.60 26.44 -3.50
N LYS A 182 3.97 26.29 -4.77
CA LYS A 182 2.95 26.41 -5.82
C LYS A 182 2.79 25.05 -6.51
N ASN A 183 1.68 24.37 -6.20
CA ASN A 183 1.03 23.31 -7.00
C ASN A 183 1.67 21.91 -7.09
N HIS A 184 2.49 21.39 -6.17
CA HIS A 184 3.16 20.09 -6.40
C HIS A 184 2.19 18.90 -6.63
N LEU A 185 1.23 18.65 -5.72
CA LEU A 185 0.22 17.59 -5.91
C LEU A 185 -0.71 17.88 -7.09
N THR A 186 -1.06 19.15 -7.33
CA THR A 186 -1.89 19.56 -8.48
C THR A 186 -1.17 19.30 -9.81
N ASN A 187 0.14 19.50 -9.87
CA ASN A 187 0.96 19.20 -11.05
C ASN A 187 1.02 17.68 -11.29
N LEU A 188 1.08 16.87 -10.23
CA LEU A 188 1.02 15.40 -10.36
C LEU A 188 -0.36 14.93 -10.83
N GLU A 189 -1.45 15.54 -10.36
CA GLU A 189 -2.80 15.24 -10.84
C GLU A 189 -2.96 15.46 -12.35
N MET A 190 -2.29 16.47 -12.93
CA MET A 190 -2.31 16.71 -14.39
C MET A 190 -1.85 15.51 -15.20
N PHE A 191 -1.15 14.55 -14.60
CA PHE A 191 -0.76 13.31 -15.26
C PHE A 191 -1.96 12.44 -15.68
N LEU A 192 -3.14 12.64 -15.11
CA LEU A 192 -4.37 11.99 -15.57
C LEU A 192 -4.88 12.53 -16.92
N ALA A 193 -4.52 13.75 -17.29
CA ALA A 193 -4.92 14.35 -18.56
C ALA A 193 -4.03 13.89 -19.74
N ASP A 194 -2.90 13.22 -19.46
CA ASP A 194 -1.99 12.68 -20.47
C ASP A 194 -2.50 11.32 -20.97
N THR A 195 -3.32 11.35 -22.02
CA THR A 195 -3.88 10.14 -22.65
C THR A 195 -2.86 9.32 -23.43
N ALA A 196 -1.69 9.87 -23.76
CA ALA A 196 -0.65 9.13 -24.48
C ALA A 196 0.00 8.02 -23.62
N ASN A 197 -0.21 8.06 -22.31
CA ASN A 197 0.43 7.19 -21.32
C ASN A 197 -0.58 6.51 -20.38
N GLU A 198 -1.72 6.08 -20.93
CA GLU A 198 -2.89 5.56 -20.20
C GLU A 198 -2.61 4.33 -19.30
N TYR A 199 -1.46 3.65 -19.48
CA TYR A 199 -1.09 2.50 -18.66
C TYR A 199 0.32 2.60 -18.06
N SER A 200 0.79 3.83 -17.85
CA SER A 200 2.09 4.14 -17.24
C SER A 200 2.00 4.40 -15.73
N VAL A 201 3.14 4.31 -15.02
CA VAL A 201 3.25 4.72 -13.61
C VAL A 201 2.84 6.19 -13.41
N ARG A 202 3.03 7.03 -14.44
CA ARG A 202 2.63 8.44 -14.42
C ARG A 202 1.13 8.60 -14.19
N ARG A 203 0.30 7.77 -14.84
CA ARG A 203 -1.15 7.77 -14.62
C ARG A 203 -1.51 7.30 -13.21
N GLU A 204 -0.83 6.27 -12.70
CA GLU A 204 -1.02 5.77 -11.33
C GLU A 204 -0.73 6.88 -10.29
N ILE A 205 0.34 7.67 -10.50
CA ILE A 205 0.67 8.84 -9.68
C ILE A 205 -0.43 9.89 -9.75
N GLY A 206 -0.89 10.24 -10.96
CA GLY A 206 -1.96 11.23 -11.13
C GLY A 206 -3.25 10.81 -10.45
N TYR A 207 -3.60 9.52 -10.55
CA TYR A 207 -4.75 8.94 -9.86
C TYR A 207 -4.65 9.08 -8.34
N CYS A 208 -3.51 8.69 -7.76
CA CYS A 208 -3.26 8.82 -6.33
C CYS A 208 -3.21 10.28 -5.88
N ALA A 209 -2.63 11.18 -6.67
CA ALA A 209 -2.54 12.60 -6.36
C ALA A 209 -3.92 13.26 -6.31
N ARG A 210 -4.79 12.97 -7.29
CA ARG A 210 -6.20 13.41 -7.29
C ARG A 210 -6.93 12.90 -6.05
N TRP A 211 -6.83 11.60 -5.79
CA TRP A 211 -7.48 10.99 -4.63
C TRP A 211 -6.99 11.62 -3.31
N ALA A 212 -5.69 11.83 -3.18
CA ALA A 212 -5.09 12.46 -2.00
C ALA A 212 -5.54 13.92 -1.84
N LEU A 213 -5.65 14.70 -2.92
CA LEU A 213 -6.16 16.07 -2.91
C LEU A 213 -7.63 16.14 -2.48
N ASP A 214 -8.43 15.13 -2.76
CA ASP A 214 -9.84 15.10 -2.35
C ASP A 214 -10.02 14.59 -0.91
N ASN A 215 -9.21 13.64 -0.46
CA ASN A 215 -9.45 12.90 0.78
C ASN A 215 -8.51 13.25 1.95
N ILE A 216 -7.24 13.54 1.67
CA ILE A 216 -6.20 13.68 2.72
C ILE A 216 -5.67 15.11 2.78
N PHE A 217 -5.36 15.72 1.64
CA PHE A 217 -4.74 17.03 1.52
C PHE A 217 -5.64 18.01 0.75
N PRO A 218 -6.83 18.34 1.27
CA PRO A 218 -7.75 19.25 0.59
C PRO A 218 -7.10 20.61 0.33
N LYS A 219 -7.21 21.07 -0.91
CA LYS A 219 -6.78 22.41 -1.32
C LYS A 219 -7.96 23.37 -1.18
N PRO A 220 -7.83 24.49 -0.45
CA PRO A 220 -8.90 25.48 -0.36
C PRO A 220 -9.36 25.96 -1.74
N GLY A 221 -10.67 26.00 -1.98
CA GLY A 221 -11.27 26.44 -3.24
C GLY A 221 -11.19 25.44 -4.40
N ARG A 222 -10.66 24.23 -4.19
CA ARG A 222 -10.70 23.14 -5.19
C ARG A 222 -12.11 22.56 -5.28
N GLN A 223 -12.61 22.40 -6.50
CA GLN A 223 -13.78 21.55 -6.77
C GLN A 223 -13.40 20.08 -6.56
N LEU A 224 -14.14 19.37 -5.72
CA LEU A 224 -13.88 17.94 -5.46
C LEU A 224 -14.17 17.13 -6.72
N SER A 225 -13.34 16.12 -7.00
CA SER A 225 -13.53 15.31 -8.21
C SER A 225 -14.88 14.56 -8.20
N TYR A 226 -15.42 14.27 -7.02
CA TYR A 226 -16.76 13.73 -6.85
C TYR A 226 -17.84 14.59 -7.52
N ASP A 227 -17.72 15.92 -7.43
CA ASP A 227 -18.70 16.86 -7.99
C ASP A 227 -18.57 17.05 -9.51
N THR A 228 -17.54 16.45 -10.12
CA THR A 228 -17.25 16.55 -11.57
C THR A 228 -17.84 15.40 -12.38
N VAL A 229 -18.39 14.38 -11.72
CA VAL A 229 -18.89 13.16 -12.35
C VAL A 229 -20.36 12.96 -12.02
N ASP A 230 -21.17 12.69 -13.04
CA ASP A 230 -22.55 12.25 -12.84
C ASP A 230 -22.58 10.76 -12.46
N ILE A 231 -22.91 10.50 -11.19
CA ILE A 231 -23.03 9.15 -10.64
C ILE A 231 -24.47 8.62 -10.64
N THR A 232 -25.46 9.40 -11.13
CA THR A 232 -26.88 9.00 -11.11
C THR A 232 -27.14 7.78 -11.98
N THR A 233 -26.39 7.66 -13.08
CA THR A 233 -26.42 6.53 -14.02
C THR A 233 -25.67 5.30 -13.50
N ILE A 234 -24.90 5.44 -12.42
CA ILE A 234 -24.09 4.36 -11.85
C ILE A 234 -24.93 3.61 -10.82
N ASN A 235 -25.24 2.37 -11.14
CA ASN A 235 -26.13 1.52 -10.36
C ASN A 235 -25.49 0.20 -9.89
N GLY A 236 -24.23 -0.06 -10.24
CA GLY A 236 -23.43 -1.16 -9.72
C GLY A 236 -21.99 -0.75 -9.45
N MET A 237 -21.32 -1.41 -8.52
CA MET A 237 -19.88 -1.28 -8.26
C MET A 237 -19.30 -2.57 -7.67
N LEU A 238 -17.98 -2.65 -7.53
CA LEU A 238 -17.32 -3.64 -6.66
C LEU A 238 -17.04 -2.99 -5.30
N LYS A 239 -17.63 -3.51 -4.21
CA LYS A 239 -17.47 -3.00 -2.85
C LYS A 239 -16.53 -3.87 -2.02
N ASN A 240 -16.01 -3.30 -0.93
CA ASN A 240 -15.18 -3.99 0.05
C ASN A 240 -15.80 -3.90 1.44
N ASP A 241 -16.20 -5.03 2.01
CA ASP A 241 -16.90 -5.03 3.29
C ASP A 241 -15.97 -4.84 4.49
N SER A 242 -14.63 -4.88 4.31
CA SER A 242 -13.67 -4.66 5.39
C SER A 242 -13.54 -3.19 5.83
N GLY A 243 -14.12 -2.25 5.06
CA GLY A 243 -14.08 -0.82 5.38
C GLY A 243 -12.68 -0.19 5.26
N ASN A 244 -11.80 -0.79 4.45
CA ASN A 244 -10.42 -0.37 4.34
C ASN A 244 -10.26 0.98 3.61
N ILE A 245 -9.79 1.98 4.34
CA ILE A 245 -9.68 3.37 3.87
C ILE A 245 -8.58 3.61 2.82
N TYR A 246 -7.72 2.61 2.57
CA TYR A 246 -6.66 2.71 1.58
C TYR A 246 -7.01 1.99 0.27
N LEU A 247 -8.25 1.53 0.13
CA LEU A 247 -8.84 1.27 -1.18
C LEU A 247 -9.31 2.60 -1.77
N LYS A 248 -8.75 2.96 -2.92
CA LYS A 248 -9.03 4.21 -3.61
C LYS A 248 -9.98 3.96 -4.76
N TYR A 249 -11.19 4.50 -4.63
CA TYR A 249 -12.18 4.52 -5.69
C TYR A 249 -12.11 5.85 -6.44
N SER A 250 -12.33 5.79 -7.75
CA SER A 250 -12.59 6.98 -8.55
C SER A 250 -13.94 7.58 -8.22
N PRO A 251 -14.18 8.85 -8.59
CA PRO A 251 -15.49 9.48 -8.46
C PRO A 251 -16.65 8.71 -9.08
N ASP A 252 -16.42 8.03 -10.22
CA ASP A 252 -17.40 7.17 -10.90
C ASP A 252 -17.47 5.75 -10.30
N LEU A 253 -16.72 5.46 -9.23
CA LEU A 253 -16.65 4.14 -8.57
C LEU A 253 -16.12 3.00 -9.45
N MET A 254 -15.74 3.27 -10.70
CA MET A 254 -15.39 2.25 -11.68
C MET A 254 -13.90 1.94 -11.71
N GLU A 255 -13.05 2.84 -11.23
CA GLU A 255 -11.62 2.58 -11.11
C GLU A 255 -11.23 2.38 -9.64
N ILE A 256 -10.47 1.31 -9.38
CA ILE A 256 -10.16 0.87 -8.03
C ILE A 256 -8.66 0.60 -7.93
N ARG A 257 -8.05 1.08 -6.84
CA ARG A 257 -6.65 0.83 -6.49
C ARG A 257 -6.51 0.38 -5.04
N ASN A 258 -5.71 -0.65 -4.80
CA ASN A 258 -5.37 -1.14 -3.46
C ASN A 258 -4.00 -0.61 -3.02
N ASP A 259 -3.95 0.40 -2.14
CA ASP A 259 -2.69 0.91 -1.55
C ASP A 259 -2.44 0.40 -0.12
N THR A 260 -2.97 -0.79 0.18
CA THR A 260 -2.69 -1.52 1.42
C THR A 260 -1.53 -2.49 1.22
N ILE A 261 -0.97 -2.98 2.33
CA ILE A 261 0.06 -4.02 2.31
C ILE A 261 -0.51 -5.44 2.21
N LEU A 262 -1.84 -5.59 2.25
CA LEU A 262 -2.54 -6.85 2.20
C LEU A 262 -3.35 -6.96 0.90
N SER A 263 -3.68 -8.18 0.50
CA SER A 263 -4.68 -8.37 -0.55
C SER A 263 -6.05 -7.95 -0.05
N GLN A 264 -6.87 -7.39 -0.92
CA GLN A 264 -8.25 -7.00 -0.63
C GLN A 264 -9.18 -7.68 -1.64
N THR A 265 -10.22 -8.34 -1.15
CA THR A 265 -11.26 -8.91 -2.00
C THR A 265 -12.43 -7.94 -2.09
N LEU A 266 -12.91 -7.72 -3.32
CA LEU A 266 -14.04 -6.87 -3.66
C LEU A 266 -15.09 -7.74 -4.35
N HIS A 267 -16.36 -7.43 -4.12
CA HIS A 267 -17.47 -8.14 -4.75
C HIS A 267 -18.52 -7.16 -5.25
N GLY A 268 -19.24 -7.57 -6.29
CA GLY A 268 -20.25 -6.75 -6.94
C GLY A 268 -21.46 -6.49 -6.06
N THR A 269 -22.04 -5.31 -6.21
CA THR A 269 -23.38 -4.99 -5.70
C THR A 269 -24.49 -5.51 -6.60
N CYS A 270 -24.16 -5.97 -7.81
CA CYS A 270 -25.10 -6.59 -8.74
C CYS A 270 -25.12 -8.10 -8.50
N GLU A 271 -26.30 -8.63 -8.18
CA GLU A 271 -26.54 -10.04 -7.91
C GLU A 271 -27.55 -10.61 -8.92
N VAL A 272 -27.30 -11.82 -9.42
CA VAL A 272 -28.11 -12.45 -10.47
C VAL A 272 -28.37 -13.93 -10.16
N GLU A 273 -29.56 -14.44 -10.48
CA GLU A 273 -29.98 -15.81 -10.16
C GLU A 273 -30.17 -16.72 -11.39
N GLU A 274 -30.41 -16.14 -12.57
CA GLU A 274 -30.68 -16.87 -13.82
C GLU A 274 -30.18 -16.11 -15.05
N GLY A 275 -30.04 -16.79 -16.19
CA GLY A 275 -29.61 -16.19 -17.45
C GLY A 275 -28.10 -16.10 -17.64
N ALA A 276 -27.68 -15.30 -18.64
CA ALA A 276 -26.29 -15.10 -19.01
C ALA A 276 -25.85 -13.65 -18.80
N TRP A 277 -24.72 -13.45 -18.13
CA TRP A 277 -24.27 -12.15 -17.62
C TRP A 277 -22.81 -11.88 -17.93
N PHE A 278 -22.51 -10.64 -18.29
CA PHE A 278 -21.16 -10.24 -18.67
C PHE A 278 -20.69 -8.97 -17.93
N TYR A 279 -19.41 -8.95 -17.60
CA TYR A 279 -18.67 -7.74 -17.22
C TYR A 279 -17.23 -7.84 -17.71
N GLU A 280 -16.51 -6.72 -17.72
CA GLU A 280 -15.09 -6.72 -18.05
C GLU A 280 -14.26 -5.85 -17.11
N ILE A 281 -12.97 -6.20 -17.00
CA ILE A 281 -11.96 -5.48 -16.23
C ILE A 281 -10.82 -5.09 -17.14
N THR A 282 -10.49 -3.80 -17.19
CA THR A 282 -9.26 -3.30 -17.82
C THR A 282 -8.13 -3.24 -16.80
N LEU A 283 -6.99 -3.82 -17.13
CA LEU A 283 -5.82 -3.91 -16.25
C LEU A 283 -4.98 -2.63 -16.32
N VAL A 284 -4.95 -1.82 -15.26
CA VAL A 284 -4.01 -0.68 -15.19
C VAL A 284 -2.64 -1.18 -14.73
N THR A 285 -2.62 -2.11 -13.79
CA THR A 285 -1.42 -2.88 -13.38
C THR A 285 -1.57 -4.35 -13.78
N LYS A 286 -0.45 -5.08 -13.87
CA LYS A 286 -0.40 -6.43 -14.47
C LYS A 286 -0.05 -7.56 -13.50
N ASP A 287 -0.02 -7.31 -12.19
CA ASP A 287 0.39 -8.33 -11.22
C ASP A 287 -0.74 -9.34 -10.92
N SER A 288 -0.58 -10.19 -9.91
CA SER A 288 -1.42 -11.36 -9.61
C SER A 288 -2.84 -11.06 -9.06
N MET A 289 -3.58 -10.15 -9.71
CA MET A 289 -5.01 -10.03 -9.46
C MET A 289 -5.72 -11.36 -9.79
N THR A 290 -6.83 -11.64 -9.11
CA THR A 290 -7.68 -12.80 -9.40
C THR A 290 -9.10 -12.30 -9.63
N ILE A 291 -9.66 -12.55 -10.81
CA ILE A 291 -10.92 -11.96 -11.28
C ILE A 291 -11.88 -13.08 -11.66
N GLY A 292 -13.13 -13.02 -11.21
CA GLY A 292 -14.16 -13.97 -11.61
C GLY A 292 -15.47 -13.78 -10.88
N TRP A 293 -16.09 -14.87 -10.44
CA TRP A 293 -17.43 -14.87 -9.89
C TRP A 293 -17.45 -15.42 -8.47
N GLY A 294 -18.25 -14.80 -7.61
CA GLY A 294 -18.66 -15.36 -6.34
C GLY A 294 -20.16 -15.68 -6.37
N CYS A 295 -20.62 -16.46 -5.39
CA CYS A 295 -22.03 -16.73 -5.19
C CYS A 295 -22.42 -16.69 -3.70
N THR A 296 -23.72 -16.81 -3.41
CA THR A 296 -24.25 -16.87 -2.04
C THR A 296 -23.42 -17.82 -1.16
N GLY A 297 -22.88 -17.28 -0.07
CA GLY A 297 -22.02 -18.03 0.87
C GLY A 297 -20.52 -17.75 0.73
N ALA A 298 -20.08 -17.08 -0.34
CA ALA A 298 -18.67 -16.74 -0.52
C ALA A 298 -18.16 -15.82 0.59
N ASP A 299 -16.96 -16.15 1.10
CA ASP A 299 -16.25 -15.32 2.07
C ASP A 299 -15.65 -14.09 1.36
N THR A 300 -16.24 -12.93 1.64
CA THR A 300 -15.83 -11.64 1.04
C THR A 300 -14.45 -11.14 1.48
N GLU A 301 -13.82 -11.75 2.49
CA GLU A 301 -12.45 -11.43 2.91
C GLU A 301 -11.40 -12.40 2.33
N ASN A 302 -11.82 -13.59 1.90
CA ASN A 302 -10.92 -14.61 1.34
C ASN A 302 -10.59 -14.34 -0.13
N LYS A 303 -9.52 -14.96 -0.64
CA LYS A 303 -9.14 -14.84 -2.05
C LYS A 303 -10.16 -15.56 -2.94
N VAL A 304 -10.57 -14.91 -4.04
CA VAL A 304 -11.48 -15.51 -5.02
C VAL A 304 -10.89 -16.83 -5.53
N GLY A 305 -11.70 -17.90 -5.51
CA GLY A 305 -11.30 -19.25 -5.92
C GLY A 305 -10.67 -20.12 -4.82
N TYR A 306 -10.56 -19.62 -3.58
CA TYR A 306 -9.98 -20.38 -2.44
C TYR A 306 -11.01 -21.16 -1.62
N GLU A 307 -12.27 -21.06 -2.01
CA GLU A 307 -13.40 -21.71 -1.36
C GLU A 307 -14.39 -22.19 -2.45
N GLU A 308 -15.47 -22.86 -2.07
CA GLU A 308 -16.37 -23.56 -3.00
C GLU A 308 -17.41 -22.65 -3.68
N PHE A 309 -17.64 -21.46 -3.14
CA PHE A 309 -18.61 -20.46 -3.56
C PHE A 309 -17.99 -19.34 -4.42
N SER A 310 -16.72 -19.45 -4.83
CA SER A 310 -16.11 -18.52 -5.79
C SER A 310 -15.10 -19.20 -6.71
N ILE A 311 -14.93 -18.58 -7.88
CA ILE A 311 -14.05 -19.05 -8.95
C ILE A 311 -13.41 -17.85 -9.62
N GLY A 312 -12.10 -17.91 -9.88
CA GLY A 312 -11.38 -16.75 -10.39
C GLY A 312 -10.17 -17.08 -11.22
N TYR A 313 -9.94 -16.28 -12.25
CA TYR A 313 -8.78 -16.37 -13.12
C TYR A 313 -7.69 -15.38 -12.68
N GLU A 314 -6.47 -15.87 -12.54
CA GLU A 314 -5.26 -15.10 -12.25
C GLU A 314 -4.34 -15.07 -13.48
N GLY A 315 -4.40 -14.00 -14.25
CA GLY A 315 -3.74 -13.93 -15.56
C GLY A 315 -2.21 -13.74 -15.53
N LYS A 316 -1.59 -13.51 -14.36
CA LYS A 316 -0.12 -13.50 -14.25
C LYS A 316 0.44 -14.91 -14.42
N ASN A 317 -0.09 -15.87 -13.70
CA ASN A 317 0.33 -17.28 -13.80
C ASN A 317 -0.56 -18.09 -14.76
N MET A 318 -1.60 -17.49 -15.35
CA MET A 318 -2.54 -18.15 -16.25
C MET A 318 -3.30 -19.28 -15.55
N LEU A 319 -3.59 -19.09 -14.27
CA LEU A 319 -4.22 -20.09 -13.41
C LEU A 319 -5.65 -19.68 -13.10
N LEU A 320 -6.58 -20.59 -13.32
CA LEU A 320 -7.88 -20.57 -12.69
C LEU A 320 -7.80 -21.18 -11.30
N TRP A 321 -8.43 -20.53 -10.34
CA TRP A 321 -8.60 -21.00 -8.97
C TRP A 321 -10.05 -21.36 -8.73
N TYR A 322 -10.28 -22.61 -8.31
CA TYR A 322 -11.56 -23.08 -7.77
C TYR A 322 -11.26 -24.05 -6.64
N TYR A 323 -11.85 -23.84 -5.46
CA TYR A 323 -11.61 -24.65 -4.27
C TYR A 323 -10.12 -24.89 -3.96
N ARG A 324 -9.29 -23.83 -4.09
CA ARG A 324 -7.83 -23.83 -3.93
C ARG A 324 -7.04 -24.69 -4.92
N ALA A 325 -7.72 -25.31 -5.89
CA ALA A 325 -7.08 -26.09 -6.93
C ALA A 325 -6.75 -25.19 -8.14
N PRO A 326 -5.47 -25.03 -8.49
CA PRO A 326 -5.07 -24.30 -9.68
C PRO A 326 -5.27 -25.15 -10.93
N HIS A 327 -5.85 -24.56 -11.97
CA HIS A 327 -6.00 -25.17 -13.29
C HIS A 327 -5.43 -24.22 -14.34
N GLU A 328 -4.54 -24.71 -15.20
CA GLU A 328 -3.97 -23.88 -16.27
C GLU A 328 -5.03 -23.54 -17.31
N MET A 329 -5.00 -22.29 -17.77
CA MET A 329 -5.90 -21.79 -18.81
C MET A 329 -5.13 -21.21 -20.00
N GLY A 330 -5.54 -21.60 -21.20
CA GLY A 330 -4.94 -21.19 -22.47
C GLY A 330 -5.26 -19.77 -22.95
N LEU A 331 -5.43 -18.78 -22.04
CA LEU A 331 -5.70 -17.38 -22.41
C LEU A 331 -4.43 -16.56 -22.69
N GLY A 332 -3.28 -17.04 -22.22
CA GLY A 332 -2.02 -16.30 -22.24
C GLY A 332 -1.87 -15.35 -21.05
N ARG A 333 -0.65 -14.86 -20.85
CA ARG A 333 -0.32 -13.94 -19.75
C ARG A 333 -0.78 -12.53 -20.08
N TRP A 334 -1.54 -11.93 -19.17
CA TRP A 334 -2.03 -10.56 -19.34
C TRP A 334 -0.94 -9.49 -19.21
N ARG A 335 -1.23 -8.30 -19.73
CA ARG A 335 -0.37 -7.11 -19.73
C ARG A 335 -1.17 -5.89 -19.27
N LYS A 336 -0.45 -4.81 -18.93
CA LYS A 336 -1.09 -3.52 -18.67
C LYS A 336 -1.84 -3.08 -19.93
N GLY A 337 -3.09 -2.64 -19.78
CA GLY A 337 -3.99 -2.25 -20.86
C GLY A 337 -4.87 -3.38 -21.41
N ASP A 338 -4.60 -4.64 -21.07
CA ASP A 338 -5.46 -5.76 -21.49
C ASP A 338 -6.83 -5.69 -20.81
N VAL A 339 -7.84 -6.20 -21.52
CA VAL A 339 -9.22 -6.28 -21.03
C VAL A 339 -9.61 -7.75 -20.86
N LEU A 340 -9.95 -8.11 -19.62
CA LEU A 340 -10.51 -9.42 -19.28
C LEU A 340 -12.03 -9.31 -19.18
N GLY A 341 -12.74 -9.93 -20.11
CA GLY A 341 -14.18 -10.18 -20.06
C GLY A 341 -14.50 -11.45 -19.29
N CYS A 342 -15.60 -11.43 -18.54
CA CYS A 342 -16.08 -12.52 -17.72
C CYS A 342 -17.56 -12.75 -18.04
N LEU A 343 -17.87 -13.90 -18.65
CA LEU A 343 -19.23 -14.35 -18.93
C LEU A 343 -19.60 -15.46 -17.95
N LEU A 344 -20.77 -15.33 -17.33
CA LEU A 344 -21.42 -16.36 -16.53
C LEU A 344 -22.73 -16.72 -17.21
N ASP A 345 -22.86 -17.97 -17.64
CA ASP A 345 -24.12 -18.52 -18.15
C ASP A 345 -24.67 -19.51 -17.13
N ILE A 346 -25.64 -19.05 -16.34
CA ILE A 346 -26.21 -19.82 -15.23
C ILE A 346 -27.08 -20.96 -15.78
N ASN A 347 -27.76 -20.74 -16.90
CA ASN A 347 -28.67 -21.71 -17.50
C ASN A 347 -27.89 -22.92 -18.05
N ASN A 348 -26.76 -22.65 -18.72
CA ASN A 348 -25.90 -23.70 -19.27
C ASN A 348 -24.78 -24.14 -18.31
N LYS A 349 -24.69 -23.55 -17.11
CA LYS A 349 -23.66 -23.84 -16.10
C LYS A 349 -22.23 -23.63 -16.62
N MET A 350 -22.03 -22.55 -17.37
CA MET A 350 -20.76 -22.24 -18.03
C MET A 350 -20.15 -20.93 -17.52
N ILE A 351 -18.82 -20.89 -17.47
CA ILE A 351 -18.06 -19.68 -17.23
C ILE A 351 -17.05 -19.53 -18.36
N ASN A 352 -17.04 -18.37 -19.01
CA ASN A 352 -16.09 -18.05 -20.08
C ASN A 352 -15.31 -16.79 -19.72
N PHE A 353 -14.01 -16.84 -19.94
CA PHE A 353 -13.12 -15.70 -19.80
C PHE A 353 -12.60 -15.28 -21.17
N PHE A 354 -12.52 -13.97 -21.42
CA PHE A 354 -12.14 -13.37 -22.70
C PHE A 354 -11.01 -12.37 -22.50
N LEU A 355 -9.80 -12.68 -22.96
CA LEU A 355 -8.66 -11.77 -22.89
C LEU A 355 -8.35 -11.25 -24.30
N ASN A 356 -8.70 -9.98 -24.56
CA ASN A 356 -8.50 -9.31 -25.86
C ASN A 356 -8.96 -10.17 -27.06
N GLY A 357 -10.15 -10.77 -26.97
CA GLY A 357 -10.74 -11.62 -28.03
C GLY A 357 -10.32 -13.09 -28.01
N ARG A 358 -9.29 -13.49 -27.25
CA ARG A 358 -9.03 -14.93 -26.96
C ARG A 358 -9.94 -15.38 -25.85
N HIS A 359 -10.54 -16.56 -25.97
CA HIS A 359 -11.44 -17.08 -24.94
C HIS A 359 -11.09 -18.50 -24.51
N SER A 360 -11.47 -18.82 -23.29
CA SER A 360 -11.36 -20.15 -22.73
C SER A 360 -12.60 -20.41 -21.90
N MET A 361 -13.24 -21.53 -22.20
CA MET A 361 -14.46 -21.99 -21.56
C MET A 361 -14.15 -22.98 -20.46
N ILE A 362 -14.95 -22.93 -19.40
CA ILE A 362 -14.86 -23.90 -18.33
C ILE A 362 -16.26 -24.26 -17.83
N ILE A 363 -16.43 -25.54 -17.52
CA ILE A 363 -17.66 -26.11 -17.01
C ILE A 363 -17.35 -26.66 -15.61
N TYR A 364 -17.88 -26.01 -14.59
CA TYR A 364 -17.83 -26.49 -13.20
C TYR A 364 -19.26 -26.68 -12.69
N PRO A 365 -19.89 -27.84 -12.96
CA PRO A 365 -21.28 -28.07 -12.60
C PRO A 365 -21.53 -27.87 -11.10
N ASP A 366 -20.53 -28.21 -10.26
CA ASP A 366 -20.60 -28.11 -8.81
C ASP A 366 -20.73 -26.67 -8.32
N PHE A 367 -20.11 -25.71 -9.01
CA PHE A 367 -20.23 -24.28 -8.69
C PHE A 367 -21.69 -23.81 -8.82
N PHE A 368 -22.42 -24.39 -9.77
CA PHE A 368 -23.84 -24.14 -10.02
C PHE A 368 -24.77 -25.11 -9.28
N SER A 369 -24.26 -25.93 -8.36
CA SER A 369 -25.10 -26.84 -7.57
C SER A 369 -26.20 -26.06 -6.84
N PRO A 370 -27.46 -26.54 -6.91
CA PRO A 370 -28.60 -25.82 -6.36
C PRO A 370 -28.54 -25.79 -4.83
N THR A 371 -28.99 -24.67 -4.25
CA THR A 371 -29.07 -24.47 -2.80
C THR A 371 -30.48 -23.99 -2.40
N ARG A 372 -30.78 -24.00 -1.09
CA ARG A 372 -31.96 -23.36 -0.52
C ARG A 372 -31.52 -22.40 0.58
N PRO A 373 -31.68 -21.08 0.42
CA PRO A 373 -32.25 -20.37 -0.74
C PRO A 373 -31.38 -20.49 -2.01
N PRO A 374 -31.92 -20.17 -3.21
CA PRO A 374 -31.16 -20.19 -4.46
C PRO A 374 -29.87 -19.37 -4.40
N LYS A 375 -28.85 -19.80 -5.16
CA LYS A 375 -27.60 -19.04 -5.31
C LYS A 375 -27.86 -17.78 -6.12
N LYS A 376 -27.36 -16.68 -5.60
CA LYS A 376 -27.13 -15.44 -6.33
C LYS A 376 -25.66 -15.36 -6.69
N PHE A 377 -25.35 -14.93 -7.89
CA PHE A 377 -23.98 -14.78 -8.39
C PHE A 377 -23.64 -13.30 -8.54
N PHE A 378 -22.38 -12.96 -8.31
CA PHE A 378 -21.88 -11.59 -8.39
C PHE A 378 -20.42 -11.57 -8.86
N PRO A 379 -19.96 -10.50 -9.52
CA PRO A 379 -18.57 -10.37 -9.93
C PRO A 379 -17.68 -10.24 -8.69
N ALA A 380 -16.49 -10.80 -8.72
CA ALA A 380 -15.54 -10.77 -7.61
C ALA A 380 -14.11 -10.56 -8.11
N ILE A 381 -13.32 -9.82 -7.33
CA ILE A 381 -11.90 -9.59 -7.60
C ILE A 381 -11.10 -9.63 -6.30
N THR A 382 -9.99 -10.35 -6.28
CA THR A 382 -8.94 -10.17 -5.27
C THR A 382 -7.83 -9.31 -5.85
N MET A 383 -7.56 -8.19 -5.19
CA MET A 383 -6.52 -7.24 -5.55
C MET A 383 -5.34 -7.34 -4.58
N PRO A 384 -4.16 -7.82 -5.01
CA PRO A 384 -2.93 -7.71 -4.24
C PRO A 384 -2.55 -6.25 -3.94
N PRO A 385 -1.56 -6.03 -3.07
CA PRO A 385 -0.98 -4.71 -2.83
C PRO A 385 -0.59 -3.99 -4.13
N PHE A 386 -0.89 -2.70 -4.16
CA PHE A 386 -0.51 -1.73 -5.20
C PHE A 386 -1.05 -2.03 -6.60
N GLN A 387 -2.12 -2.84 -6.69
CA GLN A 387 -2.80 -3.12 -7.94
C GLN A 387 -3.92 -2.13 -8.24
N GLN A 388 -4.19 -1.93 -9.53
CA GLN A 388 -5.18 -0.99 -10.04
C GLN A 388 -5.88 -1.56 -11.28
N CYS A 389 -7.18 -1.36 -11.35
CA CYS A 389 -8.01 -1.81 -12.47
C CYS A 389 -9.21 -0.88 -12.70
N ILE A 390 -9.79 -0.97 -13.88
CA ILE A 390 -11.03 -0.27 -14.25
C ILE A 390 -12.09 -1.35 -14.52
N VAL A 391 -13.21 -1.23 -13.83
CA VAL A 391 -14.39 -2.10 -13.90
C VAL A 391 -15.36 -1.53 -14.92
N ASN A 392 -15.92 -2.39 -15.76
CA ASN A 392 -17.07 -2.07 -16.58
C ASN A 392 -18.13 -3.15 -16.38
N LEU A 393 -19.21 -2.81 -15.66
CA LEU A 393 -20.35 -3.69 -15.43
C LEU A 393 -21.41 -3.58 -16.54
N GLY A 394 -21.09 -2.84 -17.61
CA GLY A 394 -21.97 -2.53 -18.73
C GLY A 394 -22.55 -1.12 -18.70
N GLN A 395 -21.94 -0.19 -17.95
CA GLN A 395 -22.26 1.24 -18.09
C GLN A 395 -21.62 1.83 -19.36
N LYS A 396 -20.59 1.19 -19.91
CA LYS A 396 -19.93 1.55 -21.17
C LYS A 396 -19.95 0.35 -22.13
N PRO A 397 -19.89 0.57 -23.45
CA PRO A 397 -19.76 -0.51 -24.42
C PRO A 397 -18.60 -1.45 -24.07
N PHE A 398 -18.85 -2.76 -24.12
CA PHE A 398 -17.83 -3.76 -23.82
C PHE A 398 -16.79 -3.86 -24.94
N ARG A 399 -15.53 -4.01 -24.57
CA ARG A 399 -14.38 -4.15 -25.50
C ARG A 399 -14.01 -5.62 -25.75
N SER A 400 -14.27 -6.51 -24.79
CA SER A 400 -13.91 -7.93 -24.85
C SER A 400 -15.14 -8.86 -24.93
N ALA A 401 -16.31 -8.30 -25.24
CA ALA A 401 -17.53 -9.10 -25.36
C ALA A 401 -17.44 -10.08 -26.55
N PRO A 402 -17.90 -11.33 -26.40
CA PRO A 402 -17.98 -12.28 -27.51
C PRO A 402 -19.02 -11.85 -28.56
N GLU A 403 -18.66 -11.99 -29.84
CA GLU A 403 -19.61 -11.82 -30.95
C GLU A 403 -20.62 -12.97 -30.97
N GLY A 404 -21.91 -12.65 -31.20
CA GLY A 404 -22.97 -13.64 -31.40
C GLY A 404 -23.46 -14.36 -30.13
N VAL A 405 -22.96 -14.01 -28.94
CA VAL A 405 -23.45 -14.57 -27.67
C VAL A 405 -24.46 -13.62 -27.05
N HIS A 406 -25.64 -14.14 -26.70
CA HIS A 406 -26.64 -13.37 -25.97
C HIS A 406 -26.33 -13.36 -24.48
N PHE A 407 -26.15 -12.16 -23.92
CA PHE A 407 -25.97 -11.95 -22.49
C PHE A 407 -26.53 -10.57 -22.08
N SER A 408 -26.75 -10.38 -20.79
CA SER A 408 -27.15 -9.12 -20.18
C SER A 408 -25.98 -8.46 -19.45
N ALA A 409 -25.98 -7.14 -19.40
CA ALA A 409 -25.04 -6.37 -18.59
C ALA A 409 -25.43 -6.41 -17.12
N LEU A 410 -24.47 -6.57 -16.21
CA LEU A 410 -24.73 -6.52 -14.75
C LEU A 410 -25.29 -5.17 -14.28
N SER A 411 -24.97 -4.08 -14.98
CA SER A 411 -25.57 -2.77 -14.74
C SER A 411 -27.09 -2.78 -14.94
N SER A 412 -27.69 -3.69 -15.72
CA SER A 412 -29.15 -3.71 -15.91
C SER A 412 -29.95 -4.10 -14.65
N VAL A 413 -29.32 -4.80 -13.70
CA VAL A 413 -29.94 -5.23 -12.43
C VAL A 413 -29.35 -4.54 -11.20
N GLY A 414 -28.30 -3.74 -11.38
CA GLY A 414 -27.64 -3.05 -10.29
C GLY A 414 -28.57 -2.08 -9.58
N GLN A 415 -28.53 -2.09 -8.24
CA GLN A 415 -29.11 -1.05 -7.41
C GLN A 415 -28.06 -0.53 -6.43
N LEU A 416 -27.57 0.68 -6.68
CA LEU A 416 -26.71 1.40 -5.75
C LEU A 416 -27.55 2.36 -4.91
N THR A 417 -27.52 2.17 -3.60
CA THR A 417 -28.16 3.10 -2.67
C THR A 417 -27.39 4.42 -2.64
N PRO A 418 -28.07 5.57 -2.39
CA PRO A 418 -27.39 6.84 -2.18
C PRO A 418 -26.29 6.76 -1.12
N GLN A 419 -26.50 5.98 -0.06
CA GLN A 419 -25.55 5.76 1.02
C GLN A 419 -24.27 5.09 0.52
N LEU A 420 -24.36 4.03 -0.28
CA LEU A 420 -23.17 3.37 -0.85
C LEU A 420 -22.42 4.32 -1.79
N ARG A 421 -23.14 5.10 -2.61
CA ARG A 421 -22.52 6.12 -3.48
C ARG A 421 -21.75 7.15 -2.66
N MET A 422 -22.28 7.58 -1.52
CA MET A 422 -21.60 8.50 -0.62
C MET A 422 -20.38 7.85 0.06
N ILE A 423 -20.54 6.64 0.63
CA ILE A 423 -19.47 5.95 1.38
C ILE A 423 -18.22 5.73 0.53
N TYR A 424 -18.41 5.35 -0.73
CA TYR A 424 -17.30 5.01 -1.62
C TYR A 424 -16.87 6.15 -2.55
N GLY A 425 -17.80 7.02 -2.95
CA GLY A 425 -17.54 8.08 -3.92
C GLY A 425 -17.14 9.41 -3.30
N MET A 426 -17.65 9.73 -2.10
CA MET A 426 -17.48 11.05 -1.50
C MET A 426 -16.36 11.06 -0.46
N PRO A 427 -15.47 12.07 -0.48
CA PRO A 427 -14.50 12.26 0.59
C PRO A 427 -15.17 12.43 1.95
N ARG A 428 -14.59 11.81 2.99
CA ARG A 428 -15.18 11.83 4.35
C ARG A 428 -15.43 13.23 4.90
N SER A 429 -14.52 14.18 4.66
CA SER A 429 -14.71 15.57 5.11
C SER A 429 -15.91 16.23 4.43
N ALA A 430 -16.08 15.99 3.13
CA ALA A 430 -17.22 16.52 2.37
C ALA A 430 -18.54 15.86 2.80
N MET A 431 -18.50 14.55 3.09
CA MET A 431 -19.63 13.82 3.67
C MET A 431 -20.02 14.41 5.03
N GLN A 432 -19.05 14.66 5.91
CA GLN A 432 -19.27 15.28 7.22
C GLN A 432 -19.83 16.70 7.11
N GLU A 433 -19.37 17.51 6.16
CA GLU A 433 -19.91 18.87 5.93
C GLU A 433 -21.34 18.85 5.38
N ARG A 434 -21.63 17.96 4.41
CA ARG A 434 -23.00 17.76 3.88
C ARG A 434 -23.93 17.17 4.93
N GLN A 435 -23.42 16.30 5.80
CA GLN A 435 -24.17 15.75 6.92
C GLN A 435 -24.34 16.78 8.04
N ALA A 436 -23.38 17.66 8.31
CA ALA A 436 -23.56 18.76 9.27
C ALA A 436 -24.64 19.76 8.80
N SER A 437 -24.90 19.83 7.50
CA SER A 437 -25.99 20.61 6.92
C SER A 437 -27.33 19.86 6.85
N PHE A 438 -27.34 18.53 6.95
CA PHE A 438 -28.55 17.68 6.96
C PHE A 438 -28.95 17.16 8.35
N ASN A 439 -28.00 16.96 9.26
CA ASN A 439 -28.18 16.48 10.63
C ASN A 439 -28.52 17.66 11.54
N ALA A 440 -29.76 18.12 11.45
CA ALA A 440 -30.40 18.91 12.48
C ALA A 440 -30.94 18.04 13.65
N SER A 441 -30.71 16.71 13.65
CA SER A 441 -31.00 15.82 14.77
C SER A 441 -29.72 15.15 15.26
N GLU A 442 -29.26 15.51 16.46
CA GLU A 442 -27.98 15.12 17.08
C GLU A 442 -27.84 13.61 17.41
N ASP A 443 -28.85 12.78 17.13
CA ASP A 443 -28.95 11.40 17.63
C ASP A 443 -28.80 10.29 16.56
N ALA A 444 -28.44 10.57 15.31
CA ALA A 444 -28.35 9.56 14.25
C ALA A 444 -26.95 8.89 14.12
N CYS A 445 -26.90 7.59 13.81
CA CYS A 445 -25.67 6.81 13.64
C CYS A 445 -24.79 7.31 12.48
N ASP A 446 -23.49 7.53 12.74
CA ASP A 446 -22.49 8.02 11.76
C ASP A 446 -22.22 7.04 10.59
N ILE A 447 -22.62 5.78 10.70
CA ILE A 447 -22.36 4.75 9.67
C ILE A 447 -23.59 4.48 8.81
N CYS A 448 -24.75 4.24 9.41
CA CYS A 448 -25.97 3.94 8.64
C CYS A 448 -26.87 5.16 8.41
N CYS A 449 -26.71 6.22 9.20
CA CYS A 449 -27.51 7.46 9.12
C CYS A 449 -29.03 7.21 9.10
N ASP A 450 -29.47 6.17 9.81
CA ASP A 450 -30.83 5.63 9.77
C ASP A 450 -31.35 5.37 11.18
N ARG A 451 -30.55 4.66 11.98
CA ARG A 451 -30.86 4.37 13.38
C ARG A 451 -30.21 5.35 14.32
N ALA A 452 -30.84 5.54 15.48
CA ALA A 452 -30.30 6.35 16.54
C ALA A 452 -28.98 5.76 17.10
N VAL A 453 -28.12 6.61 17.63
CA VAL A 453 -26.91 6.21 18.34
C VAL A 453 -27.30 5.57 19.67
N ASP A 454 -27.02 4.29 19.81
CA ASP A 454 -27.37 3.49 21.00
C ASP A 454 -26.17 2.74 21.60
N VAL A 455 -24.96 2.85 21.02
CA VAL A 455 -23.76 2.16 21.51
C VAL A 455 -22.60 3.10 21.84
N THR A 456 -21.94 2.79 22.95
CA THR A 456 -20.71 3.36 23.48
C THR A 456 -19.54 2.41 23.25
N LEU A 457 -18.48 2.89 22.59
CA LEU A 457 -17.29 2.10 22.28
C LEU A 457 -16.22 2.23 23.38
N HIS A 458 -15.87 1.14 24.03
CA HIS A 458 -14.81 1.11 25.06
C HIS A 458 -13.48 0.57 24.52
N PRO A 459 -12.33 1.11 24.99
CA PRO A 459 -12.17 2.01 26.13
C PRO A 459 -12.37 3.51 25.82
N CYS A 460 -12.57 3.89 24.56
CA CYS A 460 -12.51 5.30 24.14
C CYS A 460 -13.72 6.18 24.50
N GLY A 461 -14.86 5.59 24.88
CA GLY A 461 -16.08 6.30 25.29
C GLY A 461 -16.89 6.95 24.16
N HIS A 462 -16.51 6.80 22.89
CA HIS A 462 -17.23 7.44 21.79
C HIS A 462 -18.60 6.79 21.54
N ARG A 463 -19.65 7.61 21.50
CA ARG A 463 -21.04 7.24 21.19
C ARG A 463 -21.43 7.87 19.86
N THR A 464 -21.17 7.17 18.77
CA THR A 464 -21.46 7.71 17.43
C THR A 464 -22.15 6.71 16.51
N LEU A 465 -22.38 5.48 16.98
CA LEU A 465 -22.86 4.36 16.17
C LEU A 465 -24.12 3.76 16.76
N CYS A 466 -24.98 3.24 15.88
CA CYS A 466 -25.99 2.26 16.26
C CYS A 466 -25.34 0.88 16.47
N HIS A 467 -26.06 -0.01 17.15
CA HIS A 467 -25.58 -1.31 17.56
C HIS A 467 -25.10 -2.15 16.38
N GLU A 468 -25.89 -2.28 15.32
CA GLU A 468 -25.52 -3.07 14.15
C GLU A 468 -24.26 -2.56 13.45
N CYS A 469 -24.08 -1.24 13.36
CA CYS A 469 -22.90 -0.65 12.74
C CYS A 469 -21.66 -0.83 13.61
N SER A 470 -21.82 -0.75 14.94
CA SER A 470 -20.73 -0.98 15.88
C SER A 470 -20.19 -2.41 15.84
N MET A 471 -21.04 -3.40 15.53
CA MET A 471 -20.66 -4.82 15.48
C MET A 471 -19.77 -5.17 14.30
N LYS A 472 -19.83 -4.40 13.21
CA LYS A 472 -19.01 -4.59 12.01
C LYS A 472 -17.59 -4.03 12.15
N LEU A 473 -17.30 -3.31 13.23
CA LEU A 473 -16.01 -2.63 13.43
C LEU A 473 -15.16 -3.27 14.52
N LYS A 474 -13.86 -3.41 14.25
CA LYS A 474 -12.85 -3.86 15.24
C LYS A 474 -12.16 -2.68 15.95
N THR A 475 -12.23 -1.48 15.37
CA THR A 475 -11.62 -0.24 15.90
C THR A 475 -12.60 0.92 15.82
N CYS A 476 -12.51 1.87 16.76
CA CYS A 476 -13.39 3.02 16.82
C CYS A 476 -13.18 3.92 15.58
N PRO A 477 -14.24 4.32 14.85
CA PRO A 477 -14.09 5.14 13.66
C PRO A 477 -13.62 6.57 13.98
N VAL A 478 -13.85 7.05 15.20
CA VAL A 478 -13.47 8.39 15.66
C VAL A 478 -11.99 8.47 16.05
N CYS A 479 -11.53 7.54 16.90
CA CYS A 479 -10.18 7.62 17.50
C CYS A 479 -9.27 6.42 17.18
N ARG A 480 -9.76 5.45 16.40
CA ARG A 480 -9.04 4.23 15.98
C ARG A 480 -8.58 3.32 17.11
N ALA A 481 -8.98 3.58 18.35
CA ALA A 481 -8.73 2.67 19.47
C ALA A 481 -9.41 1.31 19.23
N PRO A 482 -8.77 0.18 19.59
CA PRO A 482 -9.39 -1.14 19.51
C PRO A 482 -10.65 -1.18 20.36
N ILE A 483 -11.74 -1.70 19.79
CA ILE A 483 -13.02 -1.81 20.49
C ILE A 483 -12.97 -3.09 21.32
N ALA A 484 -12.77 -2.92 22.63
CA ALA A 484 -12.77 -4.03 23.58
C ALA A 484 -14.19 -4.40 24.02
N GLN A 485 -15.07 -3.40 24.21
CA GLN A 485 -16.47 -3.59 24.63
C GLN A 485 -17.39 -2.57 23.95
N ARG A 486 -18.66 -2.95 23.76
CA ARG A 486 -19.75 -2.13 23.19
C ARG A 486 -20.86 -2.10 24.23
N ARG A 487 -21.24 -0.92 24.71
CA ARG A 487 -22.25 -0.75 25.79
C ARG A 487 -23.37 0.18 25.41
#